data_AF-A0A8S1F1F6-F1
#
_entry.id   AF-A0A8S1F1F6-F1
#
_cell.length_a   1.000
_cell.length_b   1.000
_cell.length_c   1.000
_cell.angle_alpha   90.00
_cell.angle_beta   90.00
_cell.angle_gamma   90.00
#
_symmetry.space_group_name_H-M   'P 1'
#
loop_
_entity.id
_entity.type
_entity.pdbx_description
1 polymer ?
#
loop_
_entity_poly.entity_id
_entity_poly.type
_entity_poly.pdbx_seq_one_letter_code
_entity_poly.pdbx_strand_id
1 'polypeptide(L)'
;MKLLTHNFVSSRFLKEVKNGYPLKLVAKTVKTNEVEMNEDFIVNIIQKCDYTALLSALKDLNEEVSLPEILPEDVENHPEILKELHRVLFCIDIVEGELVCPETGRSFPIRQGIPNLLAEDAETEPLFCTSYIRCMEELEIKQHECLEFDKSIRPLESHKCAIQKWEKKLELTTLHMRRTELARDCAQKSMIDAGIAESTISETERQQCMTTREVLEATLNSKQNRMENCRVETRDLHSVCSSLAKCCPLAQDCKQSTKEIMEQIYTGRQQLNALHDKCLD
;
A
#
# COMPACT_ATOMS: atom_id res chain seq x y z
N MET A 1 25.82 11.85 -8.89
CA MET A 1 24.49 12.27 -8.41
C MET A 1 24.60 13.72 -8.01
N LYS A 2 23.82 14.59 -8.64
CA LYS A 2 23.81 16.02 -8.32
C LYS A 2 23.05 16.28 -7.03
N LEU A 3 23.39 17.35 -6.31
CA LEU A 3 22.62 17.77 -5.14
C LEU A 3 21.20 18.19 -5.50
N LEU A 4 20.97 18.67 -6.73
CA LEU A 4 19.63 18.85 -7.27
C LEU A 4 18.81 17.55 -7.18
N THR A 5 19.38 16.42 -7.60
CA THR A 5 18.70 15.12 -7.55
C THR A 5 18.38 14.70 -6.12
N HIS A 6 19.32 14.91 -5.19
CA HIS A 6 19.10 14.63 -3.76
C HIS A 6 17.88 15.39 -3.23
N ASN A 7 17.70 16.65 -3.63
CA ASN A 7 16.62 17.50 -3.15
C ASN A 7 15.22 16.99 -3.55
N PHE A 8 15.09 16.18 -4.60
CA PHE A 8 13.81 15.63 -5.07
C PHE A 8 13.56 14.18 -4.65
N VAL A 9 14.48 13.55 -3.93
CA VAL A 9 14.36 12.15 -3.52
C VAL A 9 13.92 12.06 -2.06
N SER A 10 12.92 11.21 -1.78
CA SER A 10 12.43 10.93 -0.43
C SER A 10 12.29 9.43 -0.16
N SER A 11 12.31 9.04 1.11
CA SER A 11 12.07 7.66 1.56
C SER A 11 10.63 7.39 2.03
N ARG A 12 9.69 8.29 1.72
CA ARG A 12 8.27 8.15 2.12
C ARG A 12 7.55 6.97 1.48
N PHE A 13 8.18 6.31 0.50
CA PHE A 13 7.67 5.10 -0.13
C PHE A 13 7.90 3.83 0.72
N LEU A 14 8.73 3.91 1.77
CA LEU A 14 8.93 2.82 2.72
C LEU A 14 7.72 2.67 3.65
N LYS A 15 7.43 1.43 4.06
CA LYS A 15 6.45 1.16 5.12
C LYS A 15 6.79 1.92 6.40
N GLU A 16 5.75 2.43 7.06
CA GLU A 16 5.81 3.08 8.37
C GLU A 16 6.62 4.40 8.41
N VAL A 17 7.04 4.95 7.27
CA VAL A 17 7.75 6.22 7.21
C VAL A 17 6.78 7.38 6.97
N LYS A 18 6.64 8.25 7.97
CA LYS A 18 5.91 9.53 7.84
C LYS A 18 6.85 10.68 7.50
N ASN A 19 8.04 10.66 8.11
CA ASN A 19 9.08 11.69 7.99
C ASN A 19 10.26 11.15 7.18
N GLY A 20 10.06 10.92 5.87
CA GLY A 20 11.08 10.33 4.99
C GLY A 20 11.97 11.32 4.24
N TYR A 21 11.95 12.60 4.61
CA TYR A 21 12.65 13.69 3.90
C TYR A 21 13.10 14.79 4.87
N PRO A 22 14.28 15.41 4.69
CA PRO A 22 15.30 15.07 3.69
C PRO A 22 16.08 13.80 4.05
N LEU A 23 16.64 13.13 3.04
CA LEU A 23 17.54 12.00 3.25
C LEU A 23 18.90 12.51 3.72
N LYS A 24 19.46 11.91 4.76
CA LYS A 24 20.81 12.24 5.21
C LYS A 24 21.82 11.76 4.18
N LEU A 25 22.76 12.62 3.78
CA LEU A 25 23.76 12.30 2.78
C LEU A 25 25.05 11.87 3.45
N VAL A 26 25.60 10.72 3.06
CA VAL A 26 26.91 10.26 3.52
C VAL A 26 27.78 10.00 2.29
N ALA A 27 28.49 11.02 1.82
CA ALA A 27 29.35 10.90 0.66
C ALA A 27 30.71 10.28 1.01
N LYS A 28 31.16 9.36 0.16
CA LYS A 28 32.51 8.77 0.22
C LYS A 28 33.42 9.41 -0.83
N THR A 29 32.90 9.61 -2.04
CA THR A 29 33.63 10.19 -3.16
C THR A 29 32.77 11.28 -3.81
N VAL A 30 33.27 12.51 -3.79
CA VAL A 30 32.65 13.69 -4.44
C VAL A 30 33.56 14.17 -5.56
N LYS A 31 32.96 14.59 -6.67
CA LYS A 31 33.65 15.23 -7.80
C LYS A 31 32.95 16.54 -8.12
N THR A 32 33.74 17.55 -8.50
CA THR A 32 33.22 18.82 -8.98
C THR A 32 33.41 18.87 -10.48
N ASN A 33 32.31 19.04 -11.22
CA ASN A 33 32.30 19.15 -12.67
C ASN A 33 31.87 20.56 -13.08
N GLU A 34 32.50 21.13 -14.10
CA GLU A 34 32.06 22.40 -14.66
C GLU A 34 30.85 22.17 -15.58
N VAL A 35 29.76 22.86 -15.29
CA VAL A 35 28.52 22.86 -16.08
C VAL A 35 28.25 24.30 -16.51
N GLU A 36 27.78 24.49 -17.73
CA GLU A 36 27.37 25.80 -18.23
C GLU A 36 26.23 26.37 -17.39
N MET A 37 26.36 27.63 -16.97
CA MET A 37 25.39 28.29 -16.11
C MET A 37 24.20 28.76 -16.94
N ASN A 38 22.99 28.42 -16.48
CA ASN A 38 21.73 28.92 -17.03
C ASN A 38 20.93 29.57 -15.91
N GLU A 39 20.99 30.91 -15.85
CA GLU A 39 20.37 31.72 -14.79
C GLU A 39 18.86 31.50 -14.72
N ASP A 40 18.17 31.56 -15.87
CA ASP A 40 16.73 31.33 -15.97
C ASP A 40 16.33 29.95 -15.40
N PHE A 41 17.14 28.93 -15.65
CA PHE A 41 16.87 27.59 -15.13
C PHE A 41 17.04 27.52 -13.61
N ILE A 42 18.05 28.18 -13.05
CA ILE A 42 18.32 28.21 -11.61
C ILE A 42 17.18 28.91 -10.88
N VAL A 43 16.73 30.06 -11.39
CA VAL A 43 15.61 30.83 -10.83
C VAL A 43 14.32 30.00 -10.82
N ASN A 44 14.06 29.25 -11.90
CA ASN A 44 12.86 28.41 -11.97
C ASN A 44 12.95 27.16 -11.08
N ILE A 45 14.13 26.55 -10.97
CA ILE A 45 14.28 25.29 -10.22
C ILE A 45 14.35 25.54 -8.72
N ILE A 46 14.94 26.64 -8.28
CA ILE A 46 15.09 26.95 -6.85
C ILE A 46 13.73 27.15 -6.18
N GLN A 47 12.73 27.67 -6.90
CA GLN A 47 11.35 27.78 -6.44
C GLN A 47 10.69 26.42 -6.14
N LYS A 48 11.20 25.33 -6.72
CA LYS A 48 10.72 23.96 -6.50
C LYS A 48 11.60 23.17 -5.53
N CYS A 49 12.78 23.67 -5.21
CA CYS A 49 13.71 23.02 -4.30
C CYS A 49 13.34 23.37 -2.85
N ASP A 50 13.49 22.40 -1.96
CA ASP A 50 13.51 22.67 -0.54
C ASP A 50 14.91 23.18 -0.16
N TYR A 51 15.00 24.49 0.07
CA TYR A 51 16.25 25.15 0.43
C TYR A 51 16.82 24.63 1.77
N THR A 52 15.97 24.26 2.72
CA THR A 52 16.42 23.76 4.02
C THR A 52 17.06 22.37 3.89
N ALA A 53 16.49 21.52 3.03
CA ALA A 53 17.07 20.22 2.68
C ALA A 53 18.41 20.37 1.95
N LEU A 54 18.54 21.36 1.06
CA LEU A 54 19.79 21.67 0.37
C LEU A 54 20.89 22.07 1.36
N LEU A 55 20.58 22.98 2.29
CA LEU A 55 21.53 23.39 3.35
C LEU A 55 21.92 22.21 4.24
N SER A 56 21.00 21.29 4.54
CA SER A 56 21.32 20.07 5.28
C SER A 56 22.30 19.18 4.51
N ALA A 57 22.08 18.98 3.21
CA ALA A 57 22.97 18.18 2.38
C ALA A 57 24.38 18.79 2.26
N LEU A 58 24.47 20.12 2.19
CA LEU A 58 25.74 20.83 2.19
C LEU A 58 26.52 20.65 3.50
N LYS A 59 25.82 20.72 4.64
CA LYS A 59 26.40 20.45 5.96
C LYS A 59 26.91 19.01 6.06
N ASP A 60 26.14 18.06 5.53
CA ASP A 60 26.53 16.64 5.49
C ASP A 60 27.80 16.40 4.65
N LEU A 61 28.04 17.21 3.61
CA LEU A 61 29.24 17.15 2.78
C LEU A 61 30.46 17.87 3.37
N ASN A 62 30.30 18.63 4.46
CA ASN A 62 31.31 19.56 4.98
C ASN A 62 31.84 20.55 3.93
N GLU A 63 31.00 20.95 2.97
CA GLU A 63 31.36 22.01 2.02
C GLU A 63 31.12 23.37 2.66
N GLU A 64 32.14 24.23 2.63
CA GLU A 64 31.97 25.64 2.97
C GLU A 64 31.27 26.34 1.80
N VAL A 65 30.11 26.95 2.09
CA VAL A 65 29.27 27.58 1.06
C VAL A 65 28.88 28.97 1.53
N SER A 66 28.97 29.96 0.63
CA SER A 66 28.55 31.34 0.87
C SER A 66 27.06 31.57 0.57
N LEU A 67 26.20 30.63 0.96
CA LEU A 67 24.76 30.75 0.82
C LEU A 67 24.14 31.32 2.11
N PRO A 68 23.16 32.24 2.01
CA PRO A 68 22.50 32.80 3.19
C PRO A 68 21.62 31.77 3.90
N GLU A 69 21.35 31.94 5.19
CA GLU A 69 20.45 31.04 5.93
C GLU A 69 19.02 31.05 5.40
N ILE A 70 18.59 32.20 4.87
CA ILE A 70 17.28 32.40 4.25
C ILE A 70 17.52 32.94 2.85
N LEU A 71 16.91 32.30 1.86
CA LEU A 71 16.98 32.74 0.48
C LEU A 71 16.19 34.06 0.32
N PRO A 72 16.78 35.12 -0.26
CA PRO A 72 16.06 36.36 -0.56
C PRO A 72 14.88 36.11 -1.52
N GLU A 73 13.83 36.92 -1.46
CA GLU A 73 12.69 36.81 -2.40
C GLU A 73 13.10 37.17 -3.84
N ASP A 74 14.13 38.01 -3.99
CA ASP A 74 14.62 38.57 -5.25
C ASP A 74 15.95 37.94 -5.70
N VAL A 75 16.05 36.61 -5.64
CA VAL A 75 17.26 35.84 -6.05
C VAL A 75 17.77 36.22 -7.44
N GLU A 76 16.88 36.58 -8.36
CA GLU A 76 17.18 37.04 -9.72
C GLU A 76 18.13 38.25 -9.76
N ASN A 77 18.07 39.11 -8.74
CA ASN A 77 18.89 40.32 -8.64
C ASN A 77 20.21 40.10 -7.89
N HIS A 78 20.48 38.87 -7.44
CA HIS A 78 21.64 38.49 -6.64
C HIS A 78 22.55 37.53 -7.43
N PRO A 79 23.39 38.05 -8.36
CA PRO A 79 24.22 37.21 -9.24
C PRO A 79 25.22 36.35 -8.47
N GLU A 80 25.69 36.80 -7.30
CA GLU A 80 26.54 36.03 -6.40
C GLU A 80 25.83 34.79 -5.84
N ILE A 81 24.55 34.90 -5.49
CA ILE A 81 23.73 33.79 -4.98
C ILE A 81 23.44 32.82 -6.12
N LEU A 82 23.06 33.32 -7.30
CA LEU A 82 22.81 32.49 -8.47
C LEU A 82 24.02 31.65 -8.86
N LYS A 83 25.21 32.25 -8.84
CA LYS A 83 26.47 31.55 -9.13
C LYS A 83 26.77 30.45 -8.11
N GLU A 84 26.49 30.71 -6.82
CA GLU A 84 26.72 29.72 -5.78
C GLU A 84 25.67 28.59 -5.81
N LEU A 85 24.40 28.93 -6.08
CA LEU A 85 23.35 27.95 -6.33
C LEU A 85 23.68 27.07 -7.53
N HIS A 86 24.21 27.65 -8.61
CA HIS A 86 24.69 26.88 -9.76
C HIS A 86 25.74 25.85 -9.36
N ARG A 87 26.78 26.30 -8.63
CA ARG A 87 27.86 25.45 -8.15
C ARG A 87 27.31 24.28 -7.33
N VAL A 88 26.50 24.58 -6.33
CA VAL A 88 25.98 23.58 -5.40
C VAL A 88 25.04 22.60 -6.10
N LEU A 89 24.06 23.10 -6.87
CA LEU A 89 23.03 22.25 -7.46
C LEU A 89 23.55 21.40 -8.62
N PHE A 90 24.45 21.95 -9.45
CA PHE A 90 24.83 21.34 -10.73
C PHE A 90 26.27 20.87 -10.80
N CYS A 91 27.21 21.54 -10.14
CA CYS A 91 28.62 21.22 -10.27
C CYS A 91 29.09 20.13 -9.30
N ILE A 92 28.44 19.98 -8.14
CA ILE A 92 28.80 18.95 -7.15
C ILE A 92 28.13 17.62 -7.51
N ASP A 93 28.95 16.62 -7.80
CA ASP A 93 28.55 15.26 -8.15
C ASP A 93 29.06 14.23 -7.12
N ILE A 94 28.15 13.61 -6.38
CA ILE A 94 28.46 12.47 -5.52
C ILE A 94 28.62 11.23 -6.40
N VAL A 95 29.81 10.63 -6.41
CA VAL A 95 30.12 9.41 -7.20
C VAL A 95 29.86 8.15 -6.38
N GLU A 96 30.29 8.15 -5.12
CA GLU A 96 30.05 7.06 -4.18
C GLU A 96 29.61 7.63 -2.85
N GLY A 97 28.62 6.98 -2.24
CA GLY A 97 28.03 7.44 -0.99
C GLY A 97 26.79 6.64 -0.64
N GLU A 98 26.05 7.10 0.34
CA GLU A 98 24.80 6.49 0.80
C GLU A 98 23.81 7.59 1.17
N LEU A 99 22.53 7.37 0.89
CA LEU A 99 21.42 8.19 1.38
C LEU A 99 20.75 7.44 2.52
N VAL A 100 20.58 8.08 3.67
CA VAL A 100 20.03 7.42 4.86
C VAL A 100 18.66 8.01 5.19
N CYS A 101 17.66 7.13 5.32
CA CYS A 101 16.33 7.52 5.78
C CYS A 101 16.42 8.06 7.23
N PRO A 102 15.91 9.27 7.51
CA PRO A 102 16.02 9.87 8.84
C PRO A 102 15.16 9.15 9.90
N GLU A 103 14.11 8.44 9.50
CA GLU A 103 13.19 7.76 10.42
C GLU A 103 13.57 6.28 10.64
N THR A 104 13.82 5.53 9.56
CA THR A 104 14.13 4.08 9.67
C THR A 104 15.62 3.78 9.77
N GLY A 105 16.49 4.73 9.43
CA GLY A 105 17.93 4.50 9.32
C GLY A 105 18.34 3.66 8.11
N ARG A 106 17.40 3.28 7.23
CA ARG A 106 17.70 2.52 6.02
C ARG A 106 18.66 3.30 5.13
N SER A 107 19.72 2.64 4.66
CA SER A 107 20.67 3.22 3.71
C SER A 107 20.38 2.79 2.27
N PHE A 108 20.52 3.75 1.35
CA PHE A 108 20.38 3.59 -0.08
C PHE A 108 21.73 3.91 -0.74
N PRO A 109 22.44 2.92 -1.30
CA PRO A 109 23.78 3.14 -1.81
C PRO A 109 23.76 3.96 -3.11
N ILE A 110 24.71 4.88 -3.22
CA ILE A 110 25.05 5.62 -4.44
C ILE A 110 26.28 4.96 -5.05
N ARG A 111 26.15 4.44 -6.27
CA ARG A 111 27.25 3.82 -7.03
C ARG A 111 27.37 4.46 -8.38
N GLN A 112 28.59 4.87 -8.77
CA GLN A 112 28.85 5.56 -10.03
C GLN A 112 27.94 6.77 -10.26
N GLY A 113 27.58 7.45 -9.18
CA GLY A 113 26.71 8.61 -9.19
C GLY A 113 25.22 8.32 -9.41
N ILE A 114 24.79 7.06 -9.35
CA ILE A 114 23.39 6.64 -9.43
C ILE A 114 22.94 6.16 -8.05
N PRO A 115 21.94 6.80 -7.41
CA PRO A 115 21.34 6.31 -6.17
C PRO A 115 20.46 5.10 -6.45
N ASN A 116 20.64 4.00 -5.71
CA ASN A 116 19.73 2.86 -5.74
C ASN A 116 18.69 2.96 -4.61
N LEU A 117 17.47 3.32 -4.98
CA LEU A 117 16.33 3.50 -4.06
C LEU A 117 15.37 2.30 -4.07
N LEU A 118 15.74 1.19 -4.71
CA LEU A 118 14.90 0.00 -4.73
C LEU A 118 14.74 -0.54 -3.30
N ALA A 119 13.48 -0.74 -2.91
CA ALA A 119 13.12 -1.42 -1.67
C ALA A 119 12.67 -2.85 -2.00
N GLU A 120 12.87 -3.79 -1.07
CA GLU A 120 12.34 -5.14 -1.22
C GLU A 120 10.81 -5.10 -1.11
N ASP A 121 10.10 -6.04 -1.73
CA ASP A 121 8.62 -6.10 -1.74
C ASP A 121 8.01 -6.15 -0.33
N ALA A 122 8.79 -6.58 0.66
CA ALA A 122 8.42 -6.58 2.07
C ALA A 122 8.43 -5.18 2.71
N GLU A 123 9.08 -4.19 2.09
CA GLU A 123 9.38 -2.87 2.65
C GLU A 123 8.71 -1.72 1.87
N THR A 124 8.18 -1.98 0.68
CA THR A 124 7.27 -1.10 -0.06
C THR A 124 5.83 -1.35 0.40
N GLU A 125 5.06 -0.29 0.68
CA GLU A 125 3.63 -0.48 0.97
C GLU A 125 2.99 -1.25 -0.19
N PRO A 126 2.34 -2.37 0.09
CA PRO A 126 1.91 -3.22 -0.97
C PRO A 126 0.64 -2.57 -1.53
N LEU A 127 0.65 -2.33 -2.85
CA LEU A 127 -0.49 -1.88 -3.66
C LEU A 127 -1.80 -2.42 -3.07
N PHE A 128 -2.83 -1.60 -2.86
CA PHE A 128 -4.08 -1.96 -2.18
C PHE A 128 -4.68 -3.34 -2.55
N CYS A 129 -4.41 -3.84 -3.75
CA CYS A 129 -4.71 -5.21 -4.18
C CYS A 129 -4.09 -6.32 -3.32
N THR A 130 -2.87 -6.16 -2.84
CA THR A 130 -2.23 -7.10 -1.90
C THR A 130 -2.96 -7.16 -0.56
N SER A 131 -3.40 -6.00 -0.05
CA SER A 131 -4.21 -5.92 1.18
C SER A 131 -5.56 -6.59 0.98
N TYR A 132 -6.16 -6.42 -0.21
CA TYR A 132 -7.37 -7.15 -0.60
C TYR A 132 -7.14 -8.66 -0.68
N ILE A 133 -6.09 -9.13 -1.36
CA ILE A 133 -5.75 -10.57 -1.47
C ILE A 133 -5.56 -11.17 -0.08
N ARG A 134 -4.75 -10.54 0.77
CA ARG A 134 -4.54 -10.97 2.16
C ARG A 134 -5.86 -11.02 2.95
N CYS A 135 -6.72 -10.02 2.78
CA CYS A 135 -8.04 -10.02 3.41
C CYS A 135 -8.88 -11.23 2.98
N MET A 136 -8.85 -11.56 1.68
CA MET A 136 -9.61 -12.69 1.13
C MET A 136 -9.05 -14.04 1.62
N GLU A 137 -7.73 -14.18 1.76
CA GLU A 137 -7.10 -15.36 2.37
C GLU A 137 -7.56 -15.57 3.82
N GLU A 138 -7.51 -14.52 4.64
CA GLU A 138 -7.97 -14.56 6.03
C GLU A 138 -9.46 -14.86 6.13
N LEU A 139 -10.27 -14.31 5.21
CA LEU A 139 -11.69 -14.60 5.14
C LEU A 139 -11.96 -16.08 4.82
N GLU A 140 -11.21 -16.68 3.90
CA GLU A 140 -11.31 -18.10 3.56
C GLU A 140 -10.96 -18.99 4.76
N ILE A 141 -9.89 -18.67 5.48
CA ILE A 141 -9.49 -19.37 6.71
C ILE A 141 -10.62 -19.31 7.74
N LYS A 142 -11.18 -18.12 8.00
CA LYS A 142 -12.30 -17.96 8.93
C LYS A 142 -13.55 -18.69 8.50
N GLN A 143 -13.87 -18.70 7.21
CA GLN A 143 -14.99 -19.47 6.69
C GLN A 143 -14.78 -20.98 6.87
N HIS A 144 -13.56 -21.49 6.68
CA HIS A 144 -13.20 -22.88 6.98
C HIS A 144 -13.39 -23.23 8.45
N GLU A 145 -12.89 -22.40 9.37
CA GLU A 145 -13.06 -22.59 10.82
C GLU A 145 -14.55 -22.65 11.20
N CYS A 146 -15.36 -21.73 10.67
CA CYS A 146 -16.81 -21.73 10.92
C CYS A 146 -17.51 -22.97 10.34
N LEU A 147 -17.08 -23.44 9.16
CA LEU A 147 -17.64 -24.62 8.52
C LEU A 147 -17.36 -25.88 9.34
N GLU A 148 -16.15 -26.05 9.85
CA GLU A 148 -15.79 -27.17 10.72
C GLU A 148 -16.62 -27.18 12.00
N PHE A 149 -16.81 -26.00 12.60
CA PHE A 149 -17.69 -25.86 13.75
C PHE A 149 -19.14 -26.21 13.41
N ASP A 150 -19.69 -25.67 12.33
CA ASP A 150 -21.06 -25.94 11.88
C ASP A 150 -21.29 -27.44 11.59
N LYS A 151 -20.24 -28.16 11.16
CA LYS A 151 -20.23 -29.63 11.03
C LYS A 151 -20.25 -30.36 12.38
N SER A 152 -19.55 -29.83 13.38
CA SER A 152 -19.49 -30.42 14.73
C SER A 152 -20.82 -30.33 15.49
N ILE A 153 -21.61 -29.28 15.25
CA ILE A 153 -22.92 -29.04 15.88
C ILE A 153 -24.10 -29.65 15.09
N ARG A 154 -23.84 -30.65 14.24
CA ARG A 154 -24.87 -31.31 13.43
C ARG A 154 -26.06 -31.70 14.34
N PRO A 155 -27.31 -31.33 13.98
CA PRO A 155 -28.48 -31.66 14.79
C PRO A 155 -28.57 -33.17 15.03
N LEU A 156 -28.67 -33.58 16.29
CA LEU A 156 -28.89 -34.99 16.68
C LEU A 156 -30.36 -35.42 16.51
N GLU A 157 -31.28 -34.47 16.33
CA GLU A 157 -32.72 -34.72 16.27
C GLU A 157 -33.24 -35.23 14.91
N SER A 158 -34.18 -36.17 14.98
CA SER A 158 -34.86 -36.88 13.89
C SER A 158 -35.78 -36.01 13.01
N HIS A 159 -35.90 -34.70 13.27
CA HIS A 159 -36.81 -33.84 12.52
C HIS A 159 -36.21 -33.51 11.14
N LYS A 160 -36.75 -34.18 10.11
CA LYS A 160 -36.36 -34.03 8.70
C LYS A 160 -36.13 -32.58 8.27
N CYS A 161 -36.95 -31.64 8.75
CA CYS A 161 -36.77 -30.23 8.38
C CYS A 161 -35.55 -29.56 9.00
N ALA A 162 -35.19 -29.86 10.25
CA ALA A 162 -33.99 -29.31 10.87
C ALA A 162 -32.73 -29.75 10.11
N ILE A 163 -32.70 -31.01 9.67
CA ILE A 163 -31.64 -31.57 8.82
C ILE A 163 -31.59 -30.86 7.46
N GLN A 164 -32.72 -30.71 6.77
CA GLN A 164 -32.78 -30.03 5.47
C GLN A 164 -32.36 -28.56 5.53
N LYS A 165 -32.77 -27.82 6.57
CA LYS A 165 -32.33 -26.43 6.80
C LYS A 165 -30.81 -26.37 7.03
N TRP A 166 -30.28 -27.29 7.83
CA TRP A 166 -28.86 -27.37 8.12
C TRP A 166 -28.03 -27.73 6.88
N GLU A 167 -28.44 -28.73 6.10
CA GLU A 167 -27.79 -29.12 4.83
C GLU A 167 -27.75 -27.97 3.83
N LYS A 168 -28.87 -27.27 3.65
CA LYS A 168 -28.94 -26.13 2.73
C LYS A 168 -28.06 -24.96 3.20
N LYS A 169 -27.95 -24.75 4.51
CA LYS A 169 -27.05 -23.75 5.09
C LYS A 169 -25.58 -24.12 4.90
N LEU A 170 -25.24 -25.40 5.01
CA LEU A 170 -23.90 -25.91 4.74
C LEU A 170 -23.52 -25.70 3.26
N GLU A 171 -24.42 -26.04 2.34
CA GLU A 171 -24.26 -25.82 0.89
C GLU A 171 -24.01 -24.34 0.56
N LEU A 172 -24.80 -23.43 1.15
CA LEU A 172 -24.60 -21.99 0.99
C LEU A 172 -23.25 -21.52 1.52
N THR A 173 -22.79 -22.09 2.64
CA THR A 173 -21.48 -21.76 3.21
C THR A 173 -20.35 -22.17 2.28
N THR A 174 -20.42 -23.38 1.70
CA THR A 174 -19.46 -23.87 0.69
C THR A 174 -19.45 -22.98 -0.55
N LEU A 175 -20.61 -22.53 -1.05
CA LEU A 175 -20.68 -21.60 -2.18
C LEU A 175 -20.04 -20.24 -1.86
N HIS A 176 -20.23 -19.74 -0.64
CA HIS A 176 -19.60 -18.51 -0.17
C HIS A 176 -18.06 -18.63 -0.13
N MET A 177 -17.53 -19.77 0.32
CA MET A 177 -16.08 -20.04 0.30
C MET A 177 -15.54 -20.09 -1.12
N ARG A 178 -16.21 -20.83 -2.00
CA ARG A 178 -15.78 -20.94 -3.40
C ARG A 178 -15.77 -19.58 -4.11
N ARG A 179 -16.72 -18.70 -3.77
CA ARG A 179 -16.72 -17.32 -4.26
C ARG A 179 -15.49 -16.56 -3.78
N THR A 180 -15.14 -16.69 -2.48
CA THR A 180 -13.95 -16.05 -1.89
C THR A 180 -12.69 -16.50 -2.60
N GLU A 181 -12.51 -17.82 -2.77
CA GLU A 181 -11.39 -18.45 -3.49
C GLU A 181 -11.25 -17.89 -4.91
N LEU A 182 -12.32 -17.95 -5.72
CA LEU A 182 -12.25 -17.50 -7.12
C LEU A 182 -11.90 -16.01 -7.24
N ALA A 183 -12.43 -15.18 -6.35
CA ALA A 183 -12.14 -13.75 -6.33
C ALA A 183 -10.68 -13.45 -5.94
N ARG A 184 -10.14 -14.19 -4.96
CA ARG A 184 -8.73 -14.11 -4.56
C ARG A 184 -7.82 -14.56 -5.69
N ASP A 185 -8.05 -15.77 -6.21
CA ASP A 185 -7.18 -16.40 -7.22
C ASP A 185 -7.13 -15.56 -8.50
N CYS A 186 -8.27 -14.98 -8.89
CA CYS A 186 -8.31 -14.03 -10.00
C CYS A 186 -7.44 -12.80 -9.73
N ALA A 187 -7.62 -12.14 -8.58
CA ALA A 187 -6.87 -10.92 -8.25
C ALA A 187 -5.36 -11.20 -8.12
N GLN A 188 -4.99 -12.33 -7.52
CA GLN A 188 -3.61 -12.77 -7.38
C GLN A 188 -2.96 -13.04 -8.73
N LYS A 189 -3.65 -13.75 -9.63
CA LYS A 189 -3.16 -13.99 -10.99
C LYS A 189 -2.98 -12.69 -11.76
N SER A 190 -3.99 -11.81 -11.75
CA SER A 190 -3.91 -10.52 -12.42
C SER A 190 -2.79 -9.63 -11.87
N MET A 191 -2.47 -9.75 -10.59
CA MET A 191 -1.36 -9.01 -9.98
C MET A 191 0.00 -9.51 -10.46
N ILE A 192 0.18 -10.84 -10.56
CA ILE A 192 1.39 -11.45 -11.12
C ILE A 192 1.56 -11.06 -12.59
N ASP A 193 0.48 -11.08 -13.36
CA ASP A 193 0.49 -10.76 -14.79
C ASP A 193 0.79 -9.26 -15.06
N ALA A 194 0.38 -8.36 -14.16
CA ALA A 194 0.57 -6.92 -14.29
C ALA A 194 1.95 -6.41 -13.82
N GLY A 195 2.69 -7.17 -13.00
CA GLY A 195 4.01 -6.81 -12.45
C GLY A 195 3.97 -5.71 -11.37
N ILE A 196 3.34 -4.55 -11.66
CA ILE A 196 3.03 -3.46 -10.72
C ILE A 196 1.72 -2.81 -11.20
N ALA A 197 0.64 -2.94 -10.42
CA ALA A 197 -0.60 -2.22 -10.68
C ALA A 197 -0.58 -0.81 -10.06
N GLU A 198 -0.25 0.22 -10.83
CA GLU A 198 -0.42 1.60 -10.36
C GLU A 198 -1.92 1.91 -10.18
N SER A 199 -2.35 2.15 -8.95
CA SER A 199 -3.71 2.62 -8.68
C SER A 199 -3.77 4.12 -8.97
N THR A 200 -4.50 4.52 -10.01
CA THR A 200 -4.82 5.92 -10.34
C THR A 200 -5.94 6.47 -9.45
N ILE A 201 -5.82 6.29 -8.13
CA ILE A 201 -6.79 6.78 -7.15
C ILE A 201 -6.48 8.23 -6.76
N SER A 202 -7.52 9.02 -6.53
CA SER A 202 -7.38 10.39 -6.00
C SER A 202 -6.80 10.38 -4.58
N GLU A 203 -6.21 11.50 -4.14
CA GLU A 203 -5.64 11.63 -2.78
C GLU A 203 -6.71 11.38 -1.68
N THR A 204 -7.96 11.76 -1.94
CA THR A 204 -9.08 11.49 -1.02
C THR A 204 -9.44 10.01 -0.95
N GLU A 205 -9.44 9.31 -2.08
CA GLU A 205 -9.70 7.86 -2.12
C GLU A 205 -8.55 7.08 -1.48
N ARG A 206 -7.31 7.54 -1.69
CA ARG A 206 -6.12 6.98 -1.05
C ARG A 206 -6.25 7.00 0.47
N GLN A 207 -6.67 8.12 1.06
CA GLN A 207 -6.84 8.23 2.50
C GLN A 207 -7.93 7.28 3.05
N GLN A 208 -9.03 7.12 2.31
CA GLN A 208 -10.09 6.15 2.66
C GLN A 208 -9.58 4.71 2.59
N CYS A 209 -8.79 4.37 1.57
CA CYS A 209 -8.20 3.06 1.41
C CYS A 209 -7.16 2.75 2.49
N MET A 210 -6.37 3.73 2.91
CA MET A 210 -5.45 3.61 4.05
C MET A 210 -6.21 3.34 5.35
N THR A 211 -7.28 4.09 5.60
CA THR A 211 -8.15 3.87 6.78
C THR A 211 -8.74 2.46 6.77
N THR A 212 -9.18 1.98 5.60
CA THR A 212 -9.74 0.63 5.45
C THR A 212 -8.68 -0.45 5.74
N ARG A 213 -7.42 -0.21 5.34
CA ARG A 213 -6.30 -1.11 5.66
C ARG A 213 -6.02 -1.16 7.17
N GLU A 214 -6.09 -0.03 7.86
CA GLU A 214 -5.96 0.02 9.33
C GLU A 214 -7.09 -0.75 10.03
N VAL A 215 -8.32 -0.65 9.52
CA VAL A 215 -9.46 -1.45 10.02
C VAL A 215 -9.22 -2.95 9.81
N LEU A 216 -8.63 -3.35 8.68
CA LEU A 216 -8.25 -4.75 8.47
C LEU A 216 -7.25 -5.22 9.54
N GLU A 217 -6.17 -4.47 9.76
CA GLU A 217 -5.18 -4.81 10.78
C GLU A 217 -5.82 -4.91 12.18
N ALA A 218 -6.69 -3.97 12.54
CA ALA A 218 -7.41 -4.02 13.80
C ALA A 218 -8.32 -5.25 13.91
N THR A 219 -9.00 -5.62 12.81
CA THR A 219 -9.88 -6.79 12.75
C THR A 219 -9.08 -8.09 12.92
N LEU A 220 -7.93 -8.24 12.25
CA LEU A 220 -7.09 -9.44 12.35
C LEU A 220 -6.43 -9.56 13.73
N ASN A 221 -6.10 -8.44 14.37
CA ASN A 221 -5.48 -8.42 15.69
C ASN A 221 -6.47 -8.62 16.85
N SER A 222 -7.77 -8.45 16.60
CA SER A 222 -8.83 -8.68 17.60
C SER A 222 -8.95 -10.19 17.90
N LYS A 223 -8.19 -10.67 18.89
CA LYS A 223 -8.28 -12.04 19.38
C LYS A 223 -9.61 -12.29 20.10
N GLN A 224 -10.64 -12.73 19.37
CA GLN A 224 -11.81 -13.38 19.96
C GLN A 224 -11.93 -14.80 19.40
N ASN A 225 -11.19 -15.76 19.98
CA ASN A 225 -11.37 -17.19 19.67
C ASN A 225 -12.58 -17.77 20.41
N ARG A 226 -13.77 -17.19 20.22
CA ARG A 226 -15.02 -17.82 20.64
C ARG A 226 -15.74 -18.32 19.40
N MET A 227 -15.75 -19.64 19.25
CA MET A 227 -16.33 -20.35 18.09
C MET A 227 -17.81 -19.97 17.84
N GLU A 228 -18.53 -19.56 18.88
CA GLU A 228 -19.91 -19.04 18.83
C GLU A 228 -20.05 -17.72 18.04
N ASN A 229 -19.00 -16.90 17.98
CA ASN A 229 -18.98 -15.60 17.28
C ASN A 229 -18.44 -15.69 15.85
N CYS A 230 -18.03 -16.87 15.40
CA CYS A 230 -17.36 -17.09 14.11
C CYS A 230 -18.12 -16.48 12.92
N ARG A 231 -19.45 -16.54 12.94
CA ARG A 231 -20.30 -15.93 11.89
C ARG A 231 -20.29 -14.41 11.89
N VAL A 232 -20.23 -13.79 13.07
CA VAL A 232 -20.16 -12.33 13.21
C VAL A 232 -18.81 -11.86 12.71
N GLU A 233 -17.73 -12.52 13.13
CA GLU A 233 -16.36 -12.23 12.71
C GLU A 233 -16.18 -12.39 11.19
N THR A 234 -16.71 -13.48 10.61
CA THR A 234 -16.68 -13.71 9.16
C THR A 234 -17.44 -12.62 8.40
N ARG A 235 -18.58 -12.17 8.91
CA ARG A 235 -19.37 -11.10 8.30
C ARG A 235 -18.60 -9.78 8.33
N ASP A 236 -18.03 -9.44 9.48
CA ASP A 236 -17.33 -8.19 9.68
C ASP A 236 -16.05 -8.17 8.81
N LEU A 237 -15.30 -9.27 8.76
CA LEU A 237 -14.15 -9.43 7.87
C LEU A 237 -14.55 -9.35 6.38
N HIS A 238 -15.64 -10.00 5.96
CA HIS A 238 -16.15 -9.88 4.59
C HIS A 238 -16.54 -8.43 4.24
N SER A 239 -17.07 -7.66 5.20
CA SER A 239 -17.37 -6.24 5.01
C SER A 239 -16.09 -5.43 4.76
N VAL A 240 -15.02 -5.70 5.51
CA VAL A 240 -13.72 -5.05 5.32
C VAL A 240 -13.13 -5.43 3.96
N CYS A 241 -13.12 -6.71 3.58
CA CYS A 241 -12.60 -7.14 2.28
C CYS A 241 -13.39 -6.53 1.12
N SER A 242 -14.72 -6.40 1.25
CA SER A 242 -15.54 -5.75 0.24
C SER A 242 -15.22 -4.26 0.08
N SER A 243 -14.81 -3.57 1.15
CA SER A 243 -14.35 -2.18 1.08
C SER A 243 -12.97 -2.10 0.42
N LEU A 244 -12.03 -2.98 0.77
CA LEU A 244 -10.72 -3.07 0.12
C LEU A 244 -10.80 -3.42 -1.36
N ALA A 245 -11.81 -4.18 -1.77
CA ALA A 245 -12.05 -4.49 -3.18
C ALA A 245 -12.26 -3.23 -4.03
N LYS A 246 -12.78 -2.14 -3.43
CA LYS A 246 -12.94 -0.84 -4.13
C LYS A 246 -11.61 -0.11 -4.33
N CYS A 247 -10.63 -0.40 -3.47
CA CYS A 247 -9.29 0.15 -3.52
C CYS A 247 -8.36 -0.62 -4.46
N CYS A 248 -8.76 -1.83 -4.89
CA CYS A 248 -8.00 -2.66 -5.80
C CYS A 248 -8.59 -2.61 -7.22
N PRO A 249 -7.89 -2.02 -8.21
CA PRO A 249 -8.33 -2.01 -9.60
C PRO A 249 -8.63 -3.42 -10.14
N LEU A 250 -7.78 -4.39 -9.80
CA LEU A 250 -7.90 -5.78 -10.28
C LEU A 250 -9.16 -6.48 -9.76
N ALA A 251 -9.66 -6.09 -8.58
CA ALA A 251 -10.86 -6.70 -8.01
C ALA A 251 -12.12 -6.38 -8.83
N GLN A 252 -12.12 -5.24 -9.55
CA GLN A 252 -13.23 -4.87 -10.41
C GLN A 252 -13.31 -5.76 -11.66
N ASP A 253 -12.16 -6.06 -12.26
CA ASP A 253 -12.05 -6.96 -13.42
C ASP A 253 -12.41 -8.40 -13.03
N CYS A 254 -12.12 -8.78 -11.78
CA CYS A 254 -12.40 -10.11 -11.26
C CYS A 254 -13.88 -10.38 -10.93
N LYS A 255 -14.79 -9.40 -11.01
CA LYS A 255 -16.23 -9.63 -10.73
C LYS A 255 -16.83 -10.73 -11.59
N GLN A 256 -16.42 -10.82 -12.86
CA GLN A 256 -16.95 -11.80 -13.80
C GLN A 256 -16.64 -13.25 -13.38
N SER A 257 -15.51 -13.49 -12.71
CA SER A 257 -15.10 -14.82 -12.24
C SER A 257 -16.06 -15.42 -11.21
N THR A 258 -16.81 -14.58 -10.49
CA THR A 258 -17.72 -15.01 -9.40
C THR A 258 -19.19 -15.03 -9.79
N LYS A 259 -19.53 -14.63 -11.03
CA LYS A 259 -20.92 -14.41 -11.45
C LYS A 259 -21.80 -15.65 -11.29
N GLU A 260 -21.34 -16.79 -11.80
CA GLU A 260 -22.09 -18.06 -11.74
C GLU A 260 -22.35 -18.51 -10.30
N ILE A 261 -21.33 -18.41 -9.43
CA ILE A 261 -21.47 -18.77 -8.03
C ILE A 261 -22.43 -17.82 -7.30
N MET A 262 -22.41 -16.53 -7.63
CA MET A 262 -23.35 -15.56 -7.07
C MET A 262 -24.82 -15.91 -7.42
N GLU A 263 -25.07 -16.39 -8.63
CA GLU A 263 -26.40 -16.89 -9.04
C GLU A 263 -26.82 -18.14 -8.26
N GLN A 264 -25.88 -19.07 -8.02
CA GLN A 264 -26.12 -20.24 -7.17
C GLN A 264 -26.41 -19.86 -5.71
N ILE A 265 -25.66 -18.91 -5.15
CA ILE A 265 -25.90 -18.38 -3.79
C ILE A 265 -27.29 -17.74 -3.70
N TYR A 266 -27.67 -16.94 -4.69
CA TYR A 266 -28.99 -16.29 -4.72
C TYR A 266 -30.11 -17.34 -4.71
N THR A 267 -30.02 -18.34 -5.58
CA THR A 267 -30.97 -19.44 -5.67
C THR A 267 -31.02 -20.25 -4.37
N GLY A 268 -29.86 -20.55 -3.79
CA GLY A 268 -29.76 -21.28 -2.53
C GLY A 268 -30.41 -20.53 -1.36
N ARG A 269 -30.28 -19.19 -1.31
CA ARG A 269 -30.94 -18.36 -0.29
C ARG A 269 -32.45 -18.38 -0.41
N GLN A 270 -32.99 -18.32 -1.62
CA GLN A 270 -34.43 -18.44 -1.85
C GLN A 270 -34.96 -19.80 -1.38
N GLN A 271 -34.23 -20.88 -1.67
CA GLN A 271 -34.59 -22.22 -1.23
C GLN A 271 -34.55 -22.35 0.30
N LEU A 272 -33.54 -21.77 0.97
CA LEU A 272 -33.45 -21.78 2.43
C LEU A 272 -34.59 -20.98 3.08
N ASN A 273 -34.97 -19.84 2.51
CA ASN A 273 -36.12 -19.06 2.98
C ASN A 273 -37.44 -19.83 2.82
N ALA A 274 -37.65 -20.48 1.67
CA ALA A 274 -38.81 -21.33 1.45
C ALA A 274 -38.88 -22.52 2.44
N LEU A 275 -37.72 -23.07 2.85
CA LEU A 275 -37.65 -24.08 3.92
C LEU A 275 -37.96 -23.50 5.30
N HIS A 276 -37.63 -22.22 5.55
CA HIS A 276 -38.05 -21.53 6.77
C HIS A 276 -39.57 -21.46 6.86
N ASP A 277 -40.22 -20.99 5.79
CA ASP A 277 -41.67 -20.82 5.74
C ASP A 277 -42.42 -22.16 5.85
N LYS A 278 -41.93 -23.21 5.17
CA LYS A 278 -42.56 -24.53 5.14
C LYS A 278 -42.46 -25.35 6.44
N CYS A 279 -41.62 -24.94 7.38
CA CYS A 279 -41.36 -25.69 8.61
C CYS A 279 -41.61 -24.84 9.86
N LEU A 280 -42.51 -23.87 9.74
CA LEU A 280 -43.13 -23.18 10.86
C LEU A 280 -44.39 -23.92 11.37
N ASP A 281 -44.88 -24.92 10.62
CA ASP A 281 -45.91 -25.90 11.00
C ASP A 281 -45.29 -27.20 11.54
#